data_AF-A0AA43CPK1-F1
#
_entry.id   AF-A0AA43CPK1-F1
#
_cell.length_a   1.000
_cell.length_b   1.000
_cell.length_c   1.000
_cell.angle_alpha   90.00
_cell.angle_beta   90.00
_cell.angle_gamma   90.00
#
_symmetry.space_group_name_H-M   'P 1'
#
loop_
_entity.id
_entity.type
_entity.pdbx_description
1 polymer ?
#
loop_
_entity_poly.entity_id
_entity_poly.type
_entity_poly.pdbx_seq_one_letter_code
_entity_poly.pdbx_strand_id
1 'polypeptide(L)'
;MSEAAAPPRCGFVALLGAPNAGKSTLLNSLVGTKVSIVTPKVQTTRARLRAIAIAGASQIVFVDTPGIFRPKRRLERAMVAAAWSGVEDADLLVLVVDATVKQPDSDTARIIEGLKAQGRRSILALNKIDAIKRDKLLALAARFQAEGIFEDTFMISALTGDGVADLLRHLAAALPEGPWLYPEDQLSDLPERLLAAEVTREKLFLDLHQELPYALTVETESWEERKDGGLRLEQTIYVQRDSQKAIVLGKGGRTIKAVREAAQAELAETWGRPVHLFLFVKVRSGWLEDPARYRPWGLDFEA
;
A
#
# COMPACT_ATOMS: atom_id res chain seq x y z
N MET A 1 -35.84 -2.61 -27.32
CA MET A 1 -34.87 -3.70 -27.14
C MET A 1 -33.92 -3.24 -26.05
N SER A 2 -34.02 -3.81 -24.84
CA SER A 2 -33.08 -3.50 -23.76
C SER A 2 -31.74 -4.09 -24.15
N GLU A 3 -30.70 -3.26 -24.27
CA GLU A 3 -29.33 -3.73 -24.29
C GLU A 3 -29.13 -4.61 -23.06
N ALA A 4 -28.80 -5.88 -23.26
CA ALA A 4 -28.44 -6.75 -22.16
C ALA A 4 -27.13 -6.21 -21.60
N ALA A 5 -27.18 -5.62 -20.39
CA ALA A 5 -25.99 -5.17 -19.69
C ALA A 5 -24.98 -6.34 -19.65
N ALA A 6 -23.74 -6.09 -20.05
CA ALA A 6 -22.69 -7.09 -20.01
C ALA A 6 -22.63 -7.72 -18.61
N PRO A 7 -22.38 -9.04 -18.50
CA PRO A 7 -22.34 -9.70 -17.20
C PRO A 7 -21.30 -9.02 -16.30
N PRO A 8 -21.62 -8.80 -15.02
CA PRO A 8 -20.67 -8.18 -14.10
C PRO A 8 -19.41 -9.03 -14.02
N ARG A 9 -18.26 -8.37 -13.90
CA ARG A 9 -16.95 -9.02 -13.72
C ARG A 9 -16.42 -8.73 -12.34
N CYS A 10 -16.05 -9.80 -11.65
CA CYS A 10 -15.60 -9.93 -10.26
C CYS A 10 -14.15 -10.42 -10.17
N GLY A 11 -13.16 -9.75 -9.56
CA GLY A 11 -11.94 -10.47 -9.22
C GLY A 11 -10.83 -9.69 -8.53
N PHE A 12 -9.79 -10.43 -8.14
CA PHE A 12 -8.67 -9.96 -7.35
C PHE A 12 -7.45 -9.64 -8.20
N VAL A 13 -6.85 -8.47 -7.97
CA VAL A 13 -5.63 -8.02 -8.66
C VAL A 13 -4.53 -7.76 -7.64
N ALA A 14 -3.45 -8.52 -7.67
CA ALA A 14 -2.31 -8.27 -6.78
C ALA A 14 -1.34 -7.26 -7.41
N LEU A 15 -1.05 -6.18 -6.66
CA LEU A 15 0.01 -5.23 -7.03
C LEU A 15 1.34 -5.67 -6.39
N LEU A 16 2.29 -6.04 -7.24
CA LEU A 16 3.62 -6.49 -6.87
C LEU A 16 4.68 -5.45 -7.27
N GLY A 17 5.86 -5.53 -6.66
CA GLY A 17 6.98 -4.67 -7.01
C GLY A 17 7.92 -4.41 -5.84
N ALA A 18 9.13 -3.99 -6.17
CA ALA A 18 10.12 -3.58 -5.19
C ALA A 18 9.59 -2.44 -4.28
N PRO A 19 10.17 -2.24 -3.08
CA PRO A 19 9.92 -1.03 -2.30
C PRO A 19 10.09 0.24 -3.17
N ASN A 20 9.24 1.25 -2.95
CA ASN A 20 9.27 2.53 -3.67
C ASN A 20 8.99 2.48 -5.20
N ALA A 21 8.59 1.33 -5.76
CA ALA A 21 8.14 1.25 -7.16
C ALA A 21 6.87 2.11 -7.45
N GLY A 22 6.16 2.53 -6.41
CA GLY A 22 4.97 3.38 -6.50
C GLY A 22 3.64 2.62 -6.47
N LYS A 23 3.62 1.40 -5.91
CA LYS A 23 2.42 0.57 -5.74
C LYS A 23 1.27 1.31 -5.03
N SER A 24 1.52 1.89 -3.86
CA SER A 24 0.50 2.60 -3.08
C SER A 24 -0.01 3.87 -3.78
N THR A 25 0.87 4.58 -4.50
CA THR A 25 0.47 5.72 -5.34
C THR A 25 -0.44 5.26 -6.47
N LEU A 26 -0.10 4.15 -7.13
CA LEU A 26 -0.90 3.56 -8.19
C LEU A 26 -2.26 3.11 -7.66
N LEU A 27 -2.28 2.42 -6.52
CA LEU A 27 -3.51 1.98 -5.86
C LEU A 27 -4.45 3.15 -5.59
N ASN A 28 -3.95 4.22 -4.97
CA ASN A 28 -4.75 5.41 -4.67
C ASN A 28 -5.29 6.05 -5.96
N SER A 29 -4.50 6.06 -7.04
CA SER A 29 -4.92 6.59 -8.34
C SER A 29 -6.00 5.71 -9.01
N LEU A 30 -5.89 4.37 -8.91
CA LEU A 30 -6.86 3.43 -9.45
C LEU A 30 -8.20 3.46 -8.70
N VAL A 31 -8.16 3.66 -7.39
CA VAL A 31 -9.35 3.77 -6.54
C VAL A 31 -9.96 5.19 -6.61
N GLY A 32 -9.15 6.20 -6.93
CA GLY A 32 -9.57 7.60 -7.00
C GLY A 32 -9.55 8.33 -5.65
N THR A 33 -9.18 7.66 -4.56
CA THR A 33 -8.96 8.28 -3.25
C THR A 33 -7.78 7.64 -2.53
N LYS A 34 -7.31 8.28 -1.46
CA LYS A 34 -6.22 7.78 -0.64
C LYS A 34 -6.70 6.66 0.29
N VAL A 35 -6.39 5.42 -0.06
CA VAL A 35 -6.70 4.21 0.73
C VAL A 35 -5.44 3.56 1.34
N SER A 36 -4.26 3.88 0.81
CA SER A 36 -2.96 3.39 1.28
C SER A 36 -1.98 4.55 1.48
N ILE A 37 -1.10 4.42 2.47
CA ILE A 37 -0.12 5.46 2.80
C ILE A 37 0.98 5.55 1.74
N VAL A 38 1.50 6.76 1.52
CA VAL A 38 2.55 7.03 0.53
C VAL A 38 3.70 7.78 1.20
N THR A 39 4.90 7.20 1.15
CA THR A 39 6.12 7.83 1.66
C THR A 39 7.33 7.35 0.86
N PRO A 40 8.38 8.19 0.71
CA PRO A 40 9.61 7.82 0.02
C PRO A 40 10.46 6.80 0.80
N LYS A 41 10.14 6.54 2.07
CA LYS A 41 10.81 5.50 2.85
C LYS A 41 10.36 4.12 2.39
N VAL A 42 11.23 3.13 2.55
CA VAL A 42 10.89 1.73 2.21
C VAL A 42 9.97 1.11 3.27
N GLN A 43 9.44 -0.09 3.02
CA GLN A 43 8.67 -0.87 4.02
C GLN A 43 7.45 -0.13 4.59
N THR A 44 6.73 0.58 3.72
CA THR A 44 5.59 1.41 4.10
C THR A 44 4.38 0.56 4.38
N THR A 45 3.92 -0.27 3.44
CA THR A 45 2.77 -1.15 3.64
C THR A 45 3.14 -2.37 4.49
N ARG A 46 2.52 -2.49 5.68
CA ARG A 46 2.68 -3.66 6.59
C ARG A 46 1.44 -4.54 6.67
N ALA A 47 0.27 -3.98 6.39
CA ALA A 47 -0.98 -4.72 6.37
C ALA A 47 -1.32 -5.17 4.95
N ARG A 48 -1.90 -6.36 4.81
CA ARG A 48 -2.64 -6.71 3.59
C ARG A 48 -3.88 -5.82 3.55
N LEU A 49 -3.98 -4.99 2.51
CA LEU A 49 -5.10 -4.09 2.29
C LEU A 49 -5.83 -4.54 1.03
N ARG A 50 -7.16 -4.65 1.09
CA ARG A 50 -7.97 -4.72 -0.11
C ARG A 50 -8.54 -3.35 -0.40
N ALA A 51 -8.31 -2.87 -1.61
CA ALA A 51 -8.93 -1.66 -2.11
C ALA A 51 -9.80 -1.98 -3.31
N ILE A 52 -10.96 -1.35 -3.39
CA ILE A 52 -12.00 -1.69 -4.34
C ILE A 52 -12.12 -0.53 -5.32
N ALA A 53 -12.03 -0.86 -6.60
CA ALA A 53 -12.28 0.09 -7.68
C ALA A 53 -13.37 -0.46 -8.60
N ILE A 54 -14.14 0.44 -9.19
CA ILE A 54 -15.22 0.11 -10.11
C ILE A 54 -14.93 0.75 -11.46
N ALA A 55 -15.01 -0.06 -12.51
CA ALA A 55 -14.79 0.37 -13.89
C ALA A 55 -15.88 -0.22 -14.79
N GLY A 56 -16.90 0.58 -15.11
CA GLY A 56 -18.07 0.10 -15.84
C GLY A 56 -18.85 -0.94 -15.02
N ALA A 57 -19.06 -2.13 -15.58
CA ALA A 57 -19.73 -3.25 -14.90
C ALA A 57 -18.77 -4.15 -14.08
N SER A 58 -17.49 -3.81 -14.01
CA SER A 58 -16.46 -4.61 -13.34
C SER A 58 -16.11 -4.04 -11.96
N GLN A 59 -16.02 -4.92 -10.97
CA GLN A 59 -15.46 -4.61 -9.65
C GLN A 59 -14.06 -5.24 -9.52
N ILE A 60 -13.06 -4.40 -9.29
CA ILE A 60 -11.67 -4.82 -9.17
C ILE A 60 -11.27 -4.72 -7.70
N VAL A 61 -10.89 -5.86 -7.10
CA VAL A 61 -10.41 -5.91 -5.72
C VAL A 61 -8.89 -5.97 -5.75
N PHE A 62 -8.26 -4.82 -5.61
CA PHE A 62 -6.81 -4.72 -5.50
C PHE A 62 -6.33 -5.24 -4.17
N VAL A 63 -5.38 -6.16 -4.19
CA VAL A 63 -4.65 -6.61 -3.00
C VAL A 63 -3.33 -5.84 -2.96
N ASP A 64 -3.25 -4.83 -2.10
CA ASP A 64 -1.98 -4.15 -1.81
C ASP A 64 -1.14 -5.08 -0.94
N THR A 65 -0.01 -5.49 -1.49
CA THR A 65 0.93 -6.36 -0.78
C THR A 65 2.15 -5.54 -0.34
N PRO A 66 2.73 -5.85 0.83
CA PRO A 66 4.04 -5.34 1.18
C PRO A 66 5.02 -5.54 0.03
N GLY A 67 5.95 -4.60 -0.17
CA GLY A 67 7.00 -4.78 -1.18
C GLY A 67 7.76 -6.08 -0.93
N ILE A 68 8.09 -6.81 -2.01
CA ILE A 68 8.89 -8.02 -1.93
C ILE A 68 10.37 -7.61 -1.95
N PHE A 69 11.11 -7.94 -0.89
CA PHE A 69 12.54 -7.63 -0.72
C PHE A 69 13.21 -8.73 0.09
N ARG A 70 14.54 -8.66 0.28
CA ARG A 70 15.27 -9.63 1.10
C ARG A 70 15.02 -9.38 2.61
N PRO A 71 14.31 -10.27 3.33
CA PRO A 71 14.00 -10.02 4.73
C PRO A 71 15.22 -10.30 5.63
N LYS A 72 15.33 -9.52 6.71
CA LYS A 72 16.32 -9.64 7.79
C LYS A 72 15.67 -9.87 9.15
N ARG A 73 14.44 -9.35 9.36
CA ARG A 73 13.69 -9.42 10.63
C ARG A 73 12.42 -10.28 10.49
N ARG A 74 11.82 -10.71 11.60
CA ARG A 74 10.59 -11.53 11.60
C ARG A 74 9.42 -10.83 10.90
N LEU A 75 9.17 -9.56 11.23
CA LEU A 75 8.16 -8.75 10.56
C LEU A 75 8.36 -8.71 9.04
N GLU A 76 9.61 -8.61 8.59
CA GLU A 76 9.92 -8.56 7.16
C GLU A 76 9.66 -9.91 6.47
N ARG A 77 9.92 -11.04 7.14
CA ARG A 77 9.55 -12.36 6.61
C ARG A 77 8.04 -12.51 6.48
N ALA A 78 7.30 -12.15 7.52
CA ALA A 78 5.84 -12.15 7.53
C ALA A 78 5.26 -11.28 6.40
N MET A 79 5.84 -10.09 6.18
CA MET A 79 5.46 -9.20 5.08
C MET A 79 5.70 -9.83 3.70
N VAL A 80 6.87 -10.43 3.48
CA VAL A 80 7.21 -11.09 2.20
C VAL A 80 6.32 -12.30 1.96
N ALA A 81 6.04 -13.10 3.00
CA ALA A 81 5.13 -14.24 2.90
C ALA A 81 3.69 -13.81 2.57
N ALA A 82 3.18 -12.75 3.23
CA ALA A 82 1.86 -12.20 2.93
C ALA A 82 1.75 -11.67 1.48
N ALA A 83 2.85 -11.12 0.94
CA ALA A 83 2.93 -10.71 -0.44
C ALA A 83 2.84 -11.90 -1.41
N TRP A 84 3.58 -13.00 -1.14
CA TRP A 84 3.50 -14.22 -1.95
C TRP A 84 2.15 -14.91 -1.87
N SER A 85 1.53 -14.99 -0.70
CA SER A 85 0.15 -15.48 -0.60
C SER A 85 -0.82 -14.63 -1.43
N GLY A 86 -0.55 -13.31 -1.58
CA GLY A 86 -1.38 -12.44 -2.41
C GLY A 86 -1.27 -12.76 -3.90
N VAL A 87 -0.13 -13.31 -4.33
CA VAL A 87 0.11 -13.79 -5.70
C VAL A 87 -0.70 -15.05 -6.01
N GLU A 88 -0.81 -15.94 -5.02
CA GLU A 88 -1.53 -17.21 -5.13
C GLU A 88 -3.05 -16.99 -5.24
N ASP A 89 -3.59 -16.05 -4.45
CA ASP A 89 -5.02 -15.77 -4.36
C ASP A 89 -5.57 -14.90 -5.53
N ALA A 90 -4.70 -14.28 -6.33
CA ALA A 90 -5.11 -13.27 -7.31
C ALA A 90 -5.44 -13.85 -8.70
N ASP A 91 -6.48 -13.30 -9.33
CA ASP A 91 -6.86 -13.61 -10.71
C ASP A 91 -5.87 -12.98 -11.70
N LEU A 92 -5.44 -11.74 -11.43
CA LEU A 92 -4.44 -11.02 -12.23
C LEU A 92 -3.30 -10.51 -11.35
N LEU A 93 -2.10 -10.48 -11.93
CA LEU A 93 -0.90 -9.97 -11.27
C LEU A 93 -0.40 -8.75 -12.02
N VAL A 94 -0.09 -7.66 -11.31
CA VAL A 94 0.56 -6.48 -11.89
C VAL A 94 1.90 -6.28 -11.22
N LEU A 95 2.99 -6.40 -11.99
CA LEU A 95 4.32 -6.04 -11.51
C LEU A 95 4.60 -4.56 -11.82
N VAL A 96 4.60 -3.75 -10.77
CA VAL A 96 4.94 -2.33 -10.82
C VAL A 96 6.46 -2.18 -10.71
N VAL A 97 7.05 -1.53 -11.70
CA VAL A 97 8.49 -1.27 -11.78
C VAL A 97 8.73 0.23 -11.89
N ASP A 98 9.70 0.75 -11.14
CA ASP A 98 10.17 2.12 -11.29
C ASP A 98 10.92 2.27 -12.63
N ALA A 99 10.38 3.02 -13.59
CA ALA A 99 11.03 3.19 -14.89
C ALA A 99 12.33 4.02 -14.81
N THR A 100 12.58 4.74 -13.72
CA THR A 100 13.78 5.57 -13.56
C THR A 100 15.04 4.74 -13.27
N VAL A 101 14.90 3.47 -12.87
CA VAL A 101 16.06 2.60 -12.65
C VAL A 101 16.65 2.15 -13.99
N LYS A 102 17.99 2.19 -14.09
CA LYS A 102 18.70 1.81 -15.33
C LYS A 102 18.61 0.32 -15.63
N GLN A 103 18.42 -0.50 -14.60
CA GLN A 103 18.37 -1.95 -14.66
C GLN A 103 17.37 -2.44 -13.61
N PRO A 104 16.73 -3.61 -13.80
CA PRO A 104 15.94 -4.23 -12.74
C PRO A 104 16.80 -4.32 -11.47
N ASP A 105 16.32 -3.75 -10.37
CA ASP A 105 17.00 -3.91 -9.09
C ASP A 105 16.90 -5.37 -8.61
N SER A 106 17.70 -5.71 -7.59
CA SER A 106 17.76 -7.08 -7.08
C SER A 106 16.41 -7.58 -6.52
N ASP A 107 15.54 -6.69 -6.10
CA ASP A 107 14.23 -7.04 -5.55
C ASP A 107 13.23 -7.32 -6.68
N THR A 108 13.24 -6.50 -7.74
CA THR A 108 12.48 -6.72 -8.97
C THR A 108 12.88 -8.02 -9.65
N ALA A 109 14.19 -8.30 -9.76
CA ALA A 109 14.70 -9.56 -10.28
C ALA A 109 14.18 -10.76 -9.47
N ARG A 110 14.18 -10.66 -8.13
CA ARG A 110 13.64 -11.72 -7.24
C ARG A 110 12.16 -11.95 -7.46
N ILE A 111 11.37 -10.89 -7.68
CA ILE A 111 9.94 -11.03 -7.96
C ILE A 111 9.74 -11.78 -9.27
N ILE A 112 10.48 -11.41 -10.33
CA ILE A 112 10.42 -12.06 -11.64
C ILE A 112 10.82 -13.54 -11.51
N GLU A 113 11.90 -13.86 -10.81
CA GLU A 113 12.34 -15.23 -10.54
C GLU A 113 11.28 -16.05 -9.80
N GLY A 114 10.64 -15.47 -8.76
CA GLY A 114 9.59 -16.15 -8.02
C GLY A 114 8.32 -16.39 -8.86
N LEU A 115 7.91 -15.42 -9.69
CA LEU A 115 6.81 -15.57 -10.63
C LEU A 115 7.10 -16.67 -11.67
N LYS A 116 8.33 -16.71 -12.21
CA LYS A 116 8.80 -17.78 -13.09
C LYS A 116 8.75 -19.15 -12.43
N ALA A 117 9.24 -19.26 -11.19
CA ALA A 117 9.24 -20.51 -10.44
C ALA A 117 7.82 -21.04 -10.18
N GLN A 118 6.83 -20.16 -10.03
CA GLN A 118 5.43 -20.52 -9.86
C GLN A 118 4.68 -20.69 -11.20
N GLY A 119 5.33 -20.46 -12.35
CA GLY A 119 4.69 -20.50 -13.67
C GLY A 119 3.62 -19.43 -13.87
N ARG A 120 3.69 -18.32 -13.14
CA ARG A 120 2.69 -17.25 -13.17
C ARG A 120 3.11 -16.15 -14.15
N ARG A 121 2.14 -15.69 -14.95
CA ARG A 121 2.30 -14.52 -15.83
C ARG A 121 1.79 -13.26 -15.13
N SER A 122 2.27 -12.11 -15.56
CA SER A 122 1.87 -10.82 -14.98
C SER A 122 1.74 -9.73 -16.04
N ILE A 123 1.01 -8.67 -15.71
CA ILE A 123 0.98 -7.42 -16.46
C ILE A 123 2.13 -6.56 -15.94
N LEU A 124 2.92 -5.98 -16.84
CA LEU A 124 4.00 -5.06 -16.47
C LEU A 124 3.45 -3.63 -16.41
N ALA A 125 3.67 -2.95 -15.28
CA ALA A 125 3.41 -1.52 -15.15
C ALA A 125 4.71 -0.76 -14.92
N LEU A 126 5.26 -0.16 -15.99
CA LEU A 126 6.42 0.73 -15.92
C LEU A 126 5.96 2.10 -15.41
N ASN A 127 6.19 2.34 -14.13
CA ASN A 127 5.73 3.54 -13.42
C ASN A 127 6.76 4.68 -13.46
N LYS A 128 6.34 5.90 -13.12
CA LYS A 128 7.16 7.11 -13.07
C LYS A 128 7.69 7.56 -14.44
N ILE A 129 6.88 7.37 -15.49
CA ILE A 129 7.26 7.78 -16.85
C ILE A 129 7.46 9.30 -16.99
N ASP A 130 6.87 10.08 -16.09
CA ASP A 130 7.05 11.53 -15.97
C ASP A 130 8.50 11.93 -15.66
N ALA A 131 9.29 11.02 -15.08
CA ALA A 131 10.67 11.27 -14.68
C ALA A 131 11.72 10.68 -15.66
N ILE A 132 11.32 10.13 -16.81
CA ILE A 132 12.23 9.51 -17.78
C ILE A 132 11.95 9.94 -19.23
N LYS A 133 12.99 9.91 -20.06
CA LYS A 133 12.88 10.16 -21.50
C LYS A 133 12.29 8.94 -22.23
N ARG A 134 11.46 9.20 -23.25
CA ARG A 134 10.72 8.17 -24.01
C ARG A 134 11.60 7.12 -24.71
N ASP A 135 12.76 7.54 -25.21
CA ASP A 135 13.74 6.66 -25.86
C ASP A 135 14.25 5.54 -24.93
N LYS A 136 14.52 5.88 -23.67
CA LYS A 136 14.95 4.91 -22.65
C LYS A 136 13.82 3.98 -22.22
N LEU A 137 12.58 4.46 -22.23
CA LEU A 137 11.41 3.71 -21.79
C LEU A 137 11.11 2.52 -22.73
N LEU A 138 11.22 2.71 -24.04
CA LEU A 138 11.04 1.62 -25.03
C LEU A 138 12.08 0.52 -24.85
N ALA A 139 13.36 0.89 -24.66
CA ALA A 139 14.43 -0.07 -24.41
C ALA A 139 14.22 -0.85 -23.10
N LEU A 140 13.72 -0.17 -22.05
CA LEU A 140 13.39 -0.79 -20.78
C LEU A 140 12.24 -1.79 -20.92
N ALA A 141 11.17 -1.41 -21.62
CA ALA A 141 10.03 -2.29 -21.90
C ALA A 141 10.45 -3.56 -22.66
N ALA A 142 11.24 -3.42 -23.72
CA ALA A 142 11.76 -4.56 -24.48
C ALA A 142 12.59 -5.51 -23.59
N ARG A 143 13.38 -4.97 -22.66
CA ARG A 143 14.18 -5.76 -21.73
C ARG A 143 13.30 -6.59 -20.78
N PHE A 144 12.27 -5.98 -20.19
CA PHE A 144 11.37 -6.74 -19.34
C PHE A 144 10.55 -7.75 -20.14
N GLN A 145 10.10 -7.40 -21.35
CA GLN A 145 9.38 -8.34 -22.20
C GLN A 145 10.21 -9.60 -22.52
N ALA A 146 11.53 -9.46 -22.65
CA ALA A 146 12.45 -10.58 -22.85
C ALA A 146 12.49 -11.58 -21.67
N GLU A 147 11.98 -11.21 -20.49
CA GLU A 147 11.82 -12.15 -19.37
C GLU A 147 10.77 -13.23 -19.64
N GLY A 148 9.86 -13.02 -20.60
CA GLY A 148 8.91 -14.02 -21.09
C GLY A 148 7.69 -14.28 -20.19
N ILE A 149 7.53 -13.53 -19.10
CA ILE A 149 6.39 -13.68 -18.16
C ILE A 149 5.33 -12.59 -18.27
N PHE A 150 5.54 -11.58 -19.12
CA PHE A 150 4.61 -10.45 -19.24
C PHE A 150 3.62 -10.63 -20.38
N GLU A 151 2.33 -10.48 -20.06
CA GLU A 151 1.23 -10.53 -21.03
C GLU A 151 1.12 -9.22 -21.78
N ASP A 152 1.01 -8.14 -21.02
CA ASP A 152 0.88 -6.79 -21.52
C ASP A 152 1.80 -5.85 -20.75
N THR A 153 2.19 -4.75 -21.39
CA THR A 153 3.03 -3.71 -20.79
C THR A 153 2.34 -2.36 -20.85
N PHE A 154 2.16 -1.75 -19.69
CA PHE A 154 1.62 -0.41 -19.51
C PHE A 154 2.72 0.53 -19.04
N MET A 155 2.79 1.69 -19.69
CA MET A 155 3.65 2.79 -19.33
C MET A 155 2.78 3.81 -18.59
N ILE A 156 3.05 4.04 -17.31
CA ILE A 156 2.18 4.84 -16.46
C ILE A 156 2.94 5.86 -15.62
N SER A 157 2.25 6.93 -15.24
CA SER A 157 2.63 7.73 -14.10
C SER A 157 1.50 7.68 -13.08
N ALA A 158 1.70 6.93 -12.00
CA ALA A 158 0.78 6.93 -10.87
C ALA A 158 0.63 8.32 -10.23
N LEU A 159 1.63 9.19 -10.39
CA LEU A 159 1.63 10.54 -9.84
C LEU A 159 0.74 11.49 -10.65
N THR A 160 0.81 11.45 -11.97
CA THR A 160 0.06 12.35 -12.86
C THR A 160 -1.25 11.74 -13.36
N GLY A 161 -1.43 10.43 -13.23
CA GLY A 161 -2.55 9.67 -13.79
C GLY A 161 -2.33 9.20 -15.23
N ASP A 162 -1.21 9.55 -15.87
CA ASP A 162 -0.91 9.14 -17.25
C ASP A 162 -0.89 7.61 -17.37
N GLY A 163 -1.61 7.07 -18.35
CA GLY A 163 -1.77 5.63 -18.60
C GLY A 163 -2.52 4.82 -17.53
N VAL A 164 -2.88 5.40 -16.38
CA VAL A 164 -3.55 4.67 -15.28
C VAL A 164 -4.95 4.22 -15.69
N ALA A 165 -5.70 5.06 -16.39
CA ALA A 165 -7.04 4.72 -16.86
C ALA A 165 -7.04 3.59 -17.91
N ASP A 166 -5.99 3.52 -18.75
CA ASP A 166 -5.82 2.41 -19.71
C ASP A 166 -5.55 1.10 -18.98
N LEU A 167 -4.65 1.11 -17.99
CA LEU A 167 -4.39 -0.05 -17.14
C LEU A 167 -5.67 -0.51 -16.44
N LEU A 168 -6.44 0.42 -15.85
CA LEU A 168 -7.69 0.10 -15.15
C LEU A 168 -8.71 -0.59 -16.08
N ARG A 169 -8.90 -0.04 -17.30
CA ARG A 169 -9.81 -0.63 -18.30
C ARG A 169 -9.37 -2.01 -18.74
N HIS A 170 -8.06 -2.21 -18.93
CA HIS A 170 -7.52 -3.51 -19.31
C HIS A 170 -7.76 -4.55 -18.21
N LEU A 171 -7.47 -4.21 -16.95
CA LEU A 171 -7.74 -5.07 -15.82
C LEU A 171 -9.24 -5.41 -15.72
N ALA A 172 -10.11 -4.41 -15.83
CA ALA A 172 -11.57 -4.59 -15.80
C ALA A 172 -12.09 -5.59 -16.85
N ALA A 173 -11.50 -5.59 -18.04
CA ALA A 173 -11.87 -6.48 -19.14
C ALA A 173 -11.30 -7.90 -18.98
N ALA A 174 -10.14 -8.03 -18.34
CA ALA A 174 -9.46 -9.31 -18.12
C ALA A 174 -9.99 -10.10 -16.92
N LEU A 175 -10.73 -9.46 -16.00
CA LEU A 175 -11.32 -10.14 -14.84
C LEU A 175 -12.36 -11.20 -15.24
N PRO A 176 -12.51 -12.28 -14.43
CA PRO A 176 -13.52 -13.29 -14.69
C PRO A 176 -14.95 -12.74 -14.49
N GLU A 177 -15.90 -13.38 -15.15
CA GLU A 177 -17.32 -13.10 -14.94
C GLU A 177 -17.74 -13.57 -13.54
N GLY A 178 -18.47 -12.72 -12.82
CA GLY A 178 -18.88 -13.02 -11.46
C GLY A 178 -19.61 -11.86 -10.79
N PRO A 179 -20.39 -12.14 -9.74
CA PRO A 179 -21.04 -11.10 -8.97
C PRO A 179 -19.99 -10.22 -8.28
N TRP A 180 -20.36 -8.97 -8.01
CA TRP A 180 -19.57 -8.11 -7.14
C TRP A 180 -19.50 -8.73 -5.73
N LEU A 181 -18.33 -8.63 -5.12
CA LEU A 181 -18.05 -9.16 -3.77
C LEU A 181 -18.30 -8.11 -2.69
N TYR A 182 -18.24 -6.83 -3.05
CA TYR A 182 -18.36 -5.70 -2.14
C TYR A 182 -19.44 -4.71 -2.59
N PRO A 183 -20.02 -3.91 -1.67
CA PRO A 183 -20.86 -2.77 -2.00
C PRO A 183 -20.16 -1.73 -2.89
N GLU A 184 -20.93 -0.95 -3.65
CA GLU A 184 -20.40 0.06 -4.59
C GLU A 184 -19.67 1.21 -3.89
N ASP A 185 -20.09 1.55 -2.68
CA ASP A 185 -19.57 2.63 -1.85
C ASP A 185 -18.37 2.21 -0.99
N GLN A 186 -18.04 0.91 -0.96
CA GLN A 186 -16.92 0.43 -0.18
C GLN A 186 -15.61 0.60 -0.96
N LEU A 187 -14.70 1.44 -0.46
CA LEU A 187 -13.43 1.76 -1.10
C LEU A 187 -12.27 0.88 -0.61
N SER A 188 -12.33 0.39 0.62
CA SER A 188 -11.36 -0.55 1.18
C SER A 188 -11.96 -1.43 2.28
N ASP A 189 -11.28 -2.51 2.64
CA ASP A 189 -11.62 -3.35 3.80
C ASP A 189 -10.86 -2.95 5.08
N LEU A 190 -10.11 -1.85 5.05
CA LEU A 190 -9.29 -1.42 6.17
C LEU A 190 -10.17 -0.84 7.28
N PRO A 191 -10.10 -1.36 8.52
CA PRO A 191 -10.82 -0.76 9.63
C PRO A 191 -10.38 0.70 9.83
N GLU A 192 -11.33 1.61 10.08
CA GLU A 192 -11.02 3.05 10.22
C GLU A 192 -9.97 3.33 11.31
N ARG A 193 -9.98 2.53 12.39
CA ARG A 193 -8.97 2.60 13.46
C ARG A 193 -7.56 2.32 12.95
N LEU A 194 -7.42 1.39 12.01
CA LEU A 194 -6.14 1.04 11.40
C LEU A 194 -5.75 2.10 10.36
N LEU A 195 -6.68 2.58 9.55
CA LEU A 195 -6.44 3.72 8.65
C LEU A 195 -5.92 4.94 9.42
N ALA A 196 -6.53 5.26 10.56
CA ALA A 196 -6.09 6.35 11.42
C ALA A 196 -4.65 6.16 11.90
N ALA A 197 -4.29 4.94 12.31
CA ALA A 197 -2.95 4.62 12.78
C ALA A 197 -1.93 4.72 11.64
N GLU A 198 -2.31 4.28 10.44
CA GLU A 198 -1.50 4.33 9.23
C GLU A 198 -1.22 5.78 8.80
N VAL A 199 -2.23 6.67 8.83
CA VAL A 199 -2.02 8.11 8.54
C VAL A 199 -1.01 8.73 9.50
N THR A 200 -1.14 8.50 10.81
CA THR A 200 -0.15 9.00 11.79
C THR A 200 1.22 8.38 11.55
N ARG A 201 1.28 7.09 11.20
CA ARG A 201 2.53 6.42 10.86
C ARG A 201 3.17 7.01 9.62
N GLU A 202 2.41 7.37 8.60
CA GLU A 202 2.91 8.08 7.42
C GLU A 202 3.61 9.38 7.83
N LYS A 203 3.02 10.18 8.72
CA LYS A 203 3.62 11.44 9.19
C LYS A 203 4.90 11.21 9.98
N LEU A 204 4.94 10.17 10.82
CA LEU A 204 6.19 9.72 11.47
C LEU A 204 7.24 9.27 10.42
N PHE A 205 6.78 8.64 9.34
CA PHE A 205 7.58 8.26 8.18
C PHE A 205 7.96 9.45 7.28
N LEU A 206 7.52 10.67 7.54
CA LEU A 206 8.05 11.85 6.86
C LEU A 206 9.04 12.58 7.79
N ASP A 207 8.68 12.75 9.06
CA ASP A 207 9.44 13.55 10.02
C ASP A 207 10.66 12.85 10.63
N LEU A 208 10.61 11.53 10.83
CA LEU A 208 11.70 10.81 11.49
C LEU A 208 12.80 10.42 10.48
N HIS A 209 13.99 10.05 10.94
CA HIS A 209 15.09 9.67 10.04
C HIS A 209 15.71 8.33 10.46
N GLN A 210 16.60 7.82 9.60
CA GLN A 210 17.36 6.59 9.84
C GLN A 210 16.43 5.37 10.08
N GLU A 211 16.78 4.51 11.02
CA GLU A 211 16.08 3.24 11.32
C GLU A 211 14.82 3.42 12.17
N LEU A 212 14.58 4.61 12.70
CA LEU A 212 13.52 4.84 13.69
C LEU A 212 12.08 4.57 13.16
N PRO A 213 11.71 5.00 11.94
CA PRO A 213 10.39 4.68 11.36
C PRO A 213 10.11 3.18 11.31
N TYR A 214 11.14 2.37 11.10
CA TYR A 214 11.00 0.91 10.99
C TYR A 214 10.90 0.22 12.36
N ALA A 215 11.34 0.89 13.43
CA ALA A 215 11.33 0.37 14.79
C ALA A 215 10.08 0.75 15.62
N LEU A 216 9.13 1.48 15.03
CA LEU A 216 7.91 1.91 15.68
C LEU A 216 6.65 1.24 15.12
N THR A 217 5.58 1.29 15.90
CA THR A 217 4.20 0.99 15.48
C THR A 217 3.24 2.01 16.09
N VAL A 218 2.11 2.24 15.44
CA VAL A 218 1.04 3.14 15.91
C VAL A 218 -0.22 2.32 16.11
N GLU A 219 -0.90 2.55 17.22
CA GLU A 219 -2.15 1.87 17.55
C GLU A 219 -3.19 2.88 18.03
N THR A 220 -4.43 2.73 17.56
CA THR A 220 -5.57 3.54 18.01
C THR A 220 -6.20 2.88 19.23
N GLU A 221 -5.96 3.46 20.41
CA GLU A 221 -6.46 2.96 21.72
C GLU A 221 -7.93 3.38 21.95
N SER A 222 -8.27 4.65 21.71
CA SER A 222 -9.64 5.17 21.85
C SER A 222 -10.20 5.76 20.55
N TRP A 223 -11.49 5.55 20.35
CA TRP A 223 -12.30 6.07 19.24
C TRP A 223 -13.65 6.50 19.80
N GLU A 224 -13.85 7.79 19.96
CA GLU A 224 -15.04 8.36 20.60
C GLU A 224 -15.70 9.39 19.70
N GLU A 225 -16.93 9.09 19.27
CA GLU A 225 -17.77 10.06 18.59
C GLU A 225 -18.34 11.05 19.61
N ARG A 226 -18.07 12.33 19.37
CA ARG A 226 -18.52 13.41 20.22
C ARG A 226 -19.92 13.84 19.81
N LYS A 227 -20.68 14.37 20.78
CA LYS A 227 -22.06 14.86 20.57
C LYS A 227 -22.15 16.01 19.55
N ASP A 228 -21.05 16.72 19.31
CA ASP A 228 -20.94 17.81 18.34
C ASP A 228 -20.62 17.31 16.91
N GLY A 229 -20.63 15.99 16.69
CA GLY A 229 -20.26 15.37 15.41
C GLY A 229 -18.75 15.26 15.18
N GLY A 230 -17.94 15.71 16.13
CA GLY A 230 -16.49 15.54 16.09
C GLY A 230 -16.05 14.13 16.49
N LEU A 231 -14.81 13.78 16.15
CA LEU A 231 -14.20 12.51 16.50
C LEU A 231 -13.00 12.74 17.42
N ARG A 232 -12.99 12.10 18.60
CA ARG A 232 -11.83 12.06 19.48
C ARG A 232 -11.08 10.75 19.26
N LEU A 233 -9.79 10.87 18.94
CA LEU A 233 -8.89 9.74 18.73
C LEU A 233 -7.74 9.79 19.72
N GLU A 234 -7.44 8.65 20.32
CA GLU A 234 -6.24 8.47 21.14
C GLU A 234 -5.37 7.38 20.51
N GLN A 235 -4.14 7.73 20.17
CA GLN A 235 -3.20 6.82 19.55
C GLN A 235 -1.91 6.73 20.35
N THR A 236 -1.38 5.52 20.46
CA THR A 236 -0.07 5.26 21.06
C THR A 236 0.94 4.87 20.00
N ILE A 237 2.05 5.60 19.98
CA ILE A 237 3.26 5.27 19.24
C ILE A 237 4.14 4.43 20.16
N TYR A 238 4.31 3.16 19.82
CA TYR A 238 5.22 2.26 20.51
C TYR A 238 6.60 2.29 19.86
N VAL A 239 7.63 2.45 20.69
CA VAL A 239 9.05 2.38 20.30
C VAL A 239 9.78 1.36 21.17
N GLN A 240 10.96 0.91 20.77
CA GLN A 240 11.69 -0.15 21.47
C GLN A 240 12.57 0.35 22.63
N ARG A 241 13.02 1.61 22.61
CA ARG A 241 13.96 2.17 23.59
C ARG A 241 13.63 3.62 23.96
N ASP A 242 14.03 4.06 25.16
CA ASP A 242 13.82 5.45 25.61
C ASP A 242 14.51 6.49 24.72
N SER A 243 15.69 6.17 24.17
CA SER A 243 16.37 7.05 23.21
C SER A 243 15.52 7.33 21.97
N GLN A 244 14.77 6.33 21.51
CA GLN A 244 13.82 6.47 20.40
C GLN A 244 12.61 7.32 20.79
N LYS A 245 12.08 7.12 22.01
CA LYS A 245 10.98 7.93 22.55
C LYS A 245 11.36 9.41 22.59
N ALA A 246 12.57 9.74 23.04
CA ALA A 246 13.07 11.11 23.04
C ALA A 246 13.13 11.74 21.64
N ILE A 247 13.53 10.95 20.62
CA ILE A 247 13.56 11.41 19.22
C ILE A 247 12.15 11.65 18.68
N VAL A 248 11.20 10.73 18.94
CA VAL A 248 9.79 10.88 18.50
C VAL A 248 9.15 12.12 19.12
N LEU A 249 9.39 12.38 20.41
CA LEU A 249 8.92 13.59 21.08
C LEU A 249 9.57 14.84 20.47
N GLY A 250 10.87 14.78 20.21
CA GLY A 250 11.67 15.90 19.75
C GLY A 250 11.89 16.97 20.82
N LYS A 251 12.80 17.91 20.56
CA LYS A 251 13.15 18.99 21.51
C LYS A 251 11.89 19.81 21.85
N GLY A 252 11.46 19.75 23.11
CA GLY A 252 10.27 20.45 23.61
C GLY A 252 8.94 19.93 23.05
N GLY A 253 8.88 18.69 22.56
CA GLY A 253 7.66 18.13 21.97
C GLY A 253 7.37 18.60 20.53
N ARG A 254 8.33 19.29 19.88
CA ARG A 254 8.11 19.89 18.55
C ARG A 254 7.80 18.86 17.46
N THR A 255 8.51 17.73 17.45
CA THR A 255 8.32 16.68 16.43
C THR A 255 6.96 16.02 16.57
N ILE A 256 6.60 15.57 17.78
CA ILE A 256 5.29 14.94 18.00
C ILE A 256 4.12 15.90 17.74
N LYS A 257 4.31 17.19 18.04
CA LYS A 257 3.32 18.23 17.73
C LYS A 257 3.10 18.39 16.22
N ALA A 258 4.17 18.46 15.43
CA ALA A 258 4.09 18.56 13.98
C ALA A 258 3.41 17.33 13.36
N VAL A 259 3.82 16.13 13.79
CA VAL A 259 3.19 14.85 13.39
C VAL A 259 1.70 14.85 13.70
N ARG A 260 1.30 15.24 14.92
CA ARG A 260 -0.11 15.30 15.34
C ARG A 260 -0.90 16.27 14.47
N GLU A 261 -0.39 17.47 14.25
CA GLU A 261 -1.08 18.51 13.48
C GLU A 261 -1.29 18.08 12.02
N ALA A 262 -0.26 17.50 11.40
CA ALA A 262 -0.34 16.97 10.04
C ALA A 262 -1.30 15.77 9.94
N ALA A 263 -1.24 14.83 10.88
CA ALA A 263 -2.13 13.67 10.88
C ALA A 263 -3.58 14.08 11.14
N GLN A 264 -3.82 14.98 12.11
CA GLN A 264 -5.16 15.46 12.44
C GLN A 264 -5.82 16.19 11.25
N ALA A 265 -5.05 17.01 10.53
CA ALA A 265 -5.56 17.72 9.35
C ALA A 265 -6.00 16.74 8.26
N GLU A 266 -5.17 15.75 7.93
CA GLU A 266 -5.49 14.73 6.92
C GLU A 266 -6.69 13.87 7.34
N LEU A 267 -6.77 13.47 8.60
CA LEU A 267 -7.89 12.68 9.11
C LEU A 267 -9.21 13.47 9.07
N ALA A 268 -9.18 14.76 9.40
CA ALA A 268 -10.35 15.61 9.34
C ALA A 268 -10.85 15.80 7.90
N GLU A 269 -9.94 15.95 6.94
CA GLU A 269 -10.26 15.99 5.51
C GLU A 269 -10.85 14.66 5.04
N THR A 270 -10.21 13.54 5.40
CA THR A 270 -10.60 12.19 4.97
C THR A 270 -12.02 11.82 5.40
N TRP A 271 -12.43 12.19 6.62
CA TRP A 271 -13.76 11.89 7.13
C TRP A 271 -14.76 13.05 7.03
N GLY A 272 -14.35 14.19 6.47
CA GLY A 272 -15.21 15.37 6.33
C GLY A 272 -15.79 15.89 7.65
N ARG A 273 -15.13 15.63 8.79
CA ARG A 273 -15.59 16.02 10.13
C ARG A 273 -14.44 16.42 11.06
N PRO A 274 -14.67 17.24 12.10
CA PRO A 274 -13.61 17.63 13.03
C PRO A 274 -12.98 16.43 13.74
N VAL A 275 -11.65 16.34 13.74
CA VAL A 275 -10.89 15.31 14.46
C VAL A 275 -10.04 15.95 15.56
N HIS A 276 -10.08 15.37 16.76
CA HIS A 276 -9.22 15.72 17.88
C HIS A 276 -8.28 14.54 18.18
N LEU A 277 -7.04 14.64 17.71
CA LEU A 277 -6.05 13.58 17.80
C LEU A 277 -5.12 13.78 19.01
N PHE A 278 -5.07 12.80 19.89
CA PHE A 278 -4.11 12.70 20.99
C PHE A 278 -3.08 11.63 20.66
N LEU A 279 -1.80 12.00 20.74
CA LEU A 279 -0.68 11.08 20.52
C LEU A 279 0.09 10.86 21.82
N PHE A 280 0.29 9.59 22.16
CA PHE A 280 1.12 9.15 23.27
C PHE A 280 2.34 8.40 22.75
N VAL A 281 3.47 8.49 23.46
CA VAL A 281 4.70 7.73 23.11
C VAL A 281 5.08 6.83 24.28
N LYS A 282 4.97 5.52 24.08
CA LYS A 282 5.27 4.49 25.09
C LYS A 282 6.46 3.63 24.63
N VAL A 283 7.36 3.31 25.55
CA VAL A 283 8.43 2.34 25.29
C VAL A 283 7.88 0.95 25.56
N ARG A 284 8.02 0.06 24.58
CA ARG A 284 7.70 -1.36 24.70
C ARG A 284 8.78 -2.15 23.99
N SER A 285 9.75 -2.64 24.76
CA SER A 285 10.79 -3.53 24.25
C SER A 285 10.17 -4.81 23.71
N GLY A 286 10.61 -5.26 22.53
CA GLY A 286 10.20 -6.55 21.97
C GLY A 286 8.80 -6.61 21.36
N TRP A 287 8.14 -5.47 21.07
CA TRP A 287 6.82 -5.50 20.41
C TRP A 287 6.84 -6.22 19.05
N LEU A 288 7.99 -6.24 18.35
CA LEU A 288 8.18 -6.99 17.11
C LEU A 288 8.07 -8.52 17.28
N GLU A 289 8.23 -9.02 18.50
CA GLU A 289 8.14 -10.45 18.84
C GLU A 289 6.78 -10.79 19.49
N ASP A 290 5.80 -9.90 19.43
CA ASP A 290 4.44 -10.10 19.95
C ASP A 290 3.49 -10.56 18.82
N PRO A 291 3.05 -11.84 18.80
CA PRO A 291 2.18 -12.36 17.74
C PRO A 291 0.83 -11.63 17.64
N ALA A 292 0.33 -11.05 18.75
CA ALA A 292 -0.95 -10.36 18.75
C ALA A 292 -0.94 -9.11 17.86
N ARG A 293 0.23 -8.58 17.51
CA ARG A 293 0.39 -7.38 16.67
C ARG A 293 0.37 -7.67 15.17
N TYR A 294 0.58 -8.92 14.77
CA TYR A 294 0.64 -9.32 13.36
C TYR A 294 -0.77 -9.60 12.81
N ARG A 295 -1.66 -10.13 13.66
CA ARG A 295 -3.04 -10.46 13.27
C ARG A 295 -3.83 -9.28 12.68
N PRO A 296 -3.82 -8.07 13.28
CA PRO A 296 -4.55 -6.92 12.70
C PRO A 296 -4.01 -6.48 11.33
N TRP A 297 -2.79 -6.86 10.99
CA TRP A 297 -2.17 -6.59 9.69
C TRP A 297 -2.41 -7.71 8.67
N GLY A 298 -3.08 -8.79 9.07
CA GLY A 298 -3.21 -9.99 8.23
C GLY A 298 -1.86 -10.68 7.97
N LEU A 299 -0.90 -10.53 8.89
CA LEU A 299 0.41 -11.15 8.79
C LEU A 299 0.49 -12.43 9.64
N ASP A 300 1.16 -13.44 9.11
CA ASP A 300 1.51 -14.65 9.86
C ASP A 300 2.83 -14.43 10.62
N PHE A 301 2.80 -14.64 11.93
CA PHE A 301 3.96 -14.46 12.81
C PHE A 301 5.03 -15.56 12.61
N GLU A 302 4.64 -16.75 12.18
CA GLU A 302 5.53 -17.91 12.03
C GLU A 302 6.02 -18.15 10.59
N ALA A 303 5.75 -17.21 9.70
CA ALA A 303 6.22 -17.22 8.31
C ALA A 303 7.75 -17.08 8.13
#